data_AF-A0A8H7LH61-F1
#
_entry.id   AF-A0A8H7LH61-F1
#
_cell.length_a   1.000
_cell.length_b   1.000
_cell.length_c   1.000
_cell.angle_alpha   90.00
_cell.angle_beta   90.00
_cell.angle_gamma   90.00
#
_symmetry.space_group_name_H-M   'P 1'
#
loop_
_entity.id
_entity.type
_entity.pdbx_description
1 polymer ?
#
loop_
_entity_poly.entity_id
_entity_poly.type
_entity_poly.pdbx_seq_one_letter_code
_entity_poly.pdbx_strand_id
1 'polypeptide(L)'
;MQSYLAYILLVMYTVTGVQGMGYMYISLVTSKSRKQIANNGKNTFLFDDNGTIMCLEAARYVGFSESGVFVLLDFPYFGFDLTLIEGSMSKYEVSLNGDSLFYLCSDQTICLDKRCSGARAARITYVK
;
A
#
# COMPACT_ATOMS: atom_id res chain seq x y z
N MET A 1 -2.74 -37.70 -33.14
CA MET A 1 -2.82 -36.38 -33.81
C MET A 1 -4.23 -35.85 -33.64
N GLN A 2 -4.49 -35.10 -32.57
CA GLN A 2 -5.76 -34.46 -32.19
C GLN A 2 -5.53 -33.88 -30.78
N SER A 3 -5.93 -32.69 -30.36
CA SER A 3 -6.17 -31.39 -30.99
C SER A 3 -6.10 -30.42 -29.80
N TYR A 4 -5.33 -29.35 -29.93
CA TYR A 4 -5.28 -28.26 -28.95
C TYR A 4 -6.65 -27.58 -28.87
N LEU A 5 -7.15 -27.27 -27.68
CA LEU A 5 -8.19 -26.26 -27.50
C LEU A 5 -8.05 -25.59 -26.12
N ALA A 6 -7.54 -24.37 -26.19
CA ALA A 6 -7.35 -23.43 -25.11
C ALA A 6 -8.71 -22.93 -24.58
N TYR A 7 -8.89 -22.95 -23.27
CA TYR A 7 -9.97 -22.22 -22.60
C TYR A 7 -9.50 -20.77 -22.37
N ILE A 8 -9.77 -19.89 -23.34
CA ILE A 8 -9.73 -18.44 -23.12
C ILE A 8 -11.15 -18.02 -22.74
N LEU A 9 -11.34 -17.67 -21.47
CA LEU A 9 -12.59 -17.16 -20.94
C LEU A 9 -12.80 -15.73 -21.45
N LEU A 10 -13.63 -15.58 -22.48
CA LEU A 10 -14.05 -14.30 -23.03
C LEU A 10 -15.19 -13.74 -22.17
N VAL A 11 -14.92 -12.71 -21.35
CA VAL A 11 -15.98 -11.98 -20.63
C VAL A 11 -16.25 -10.69 -21.41
N MET A 12 -17.31 -10.69 -22.21
CA MET A 12 -17.84 -9.50 -22.88
C MET A 12 -18.83 -8.79 -21.95
N TYR A 13 -18.53 -7.55 -21.57
CA TYR A 13 -19.55 -6.63 -21.03
C TYR A 13 -19.82 -5.53 -22.06
N THR A 14 -21.04 -5.50 -22.57
CA THR A 14 -21.58 -4.38 -23.34
C THR A 14 -21.95 -3.26 -22.37
N VAL A 15 -21.28 -2.10 -22.46
CA VAL A 15 -21.70 -0.87 -21.79
C VAL A 15 -22.37 0.03 -22.82
N THR A 16 -23.70 0.05 -22.82
CA THR A 16 -24.48 1.11 -23.47
C THR A 16 -24.47 2.35 -22.57
N GLY A 17 -23.99 3.47 -23.10
CA GLY A 17 -23.64 4.66 -22.33
C GLY A 17 -24.82 5.39 -21.68
N VAL A 18 -24.50 6.07 -20.58
CA VAL A 18 -25.17 7.26 -20.09
C VAL A 18 -24.08 8.30 -19.83
N GLN A 19 -24.12 9.41 -20.54
CA GLN A 19 -23.23 10.55 -20.34
C GLN A 19 -23.57 11.21 -19.00
N GLY A 20 -22.67 11.11 -18.03
CA GLY A 20 -22.70 11.82 -16.76
C GLY A 20 -21.27 12.00 -16.27
N MET A 21 -20.87 13.22 -15.99
CA MET A 21 -19.54 13.60 -15.53
C MET A 21 -19.10 12.77 -14.31
N GLY A 22 -17.98 12.05 -14.48
CA GLY A 22 -17.32 11.31 -13.42
C GLY A 22 -16.36 10.32 -14.04
N TYR A 23 -15.05 10.57 -13.95
CA TYR A 23 -14.05 9.62 -14.39
C TYR A 23 -14.13 8.38 -13.48
N MET A 24 -14.88 7.37 -13.92
CA MET A 24 -14.97 6.08 -13.24
C MET A 24 -13.74 5.25 -13.62
N TYR A 25 -12.72 5.28 -12.78
CA TYR A 25 -11.60 4.35 -12.89
C TYR A 25 -11.98 3.06 -12.15
N ILE A 26 -12.38 2.04 -12.91
CA ILE A 26 -12.48 0.69 -12.36
C ILE A 26 -11.04 0.15 -12.25
N SER A 27 -10.47 0.21 -11.05
CA SER A 27 -9.21 -0.49 -10.73
C SER A 27 -9.53 -1.87 -10.17
N LEU A 28 -9.55 -2.89 -11.03
CA LEU A 28 -9.64 -4.29 -10.60
C LEU A 28 -8.24 -4.77 -10.17
N VAL A 29 -7.75 -4.29 -9.03
CA VAL A 29 -6.57 -4.89 -8.40
C VAL A 29 -7.00 -6.18 -7.72
N THR A 30 -6.99 -7.27 -8.48
CA THR A 30 -7.14 -8.63 -7.92
C THR A 30 -5.77 -9.10 -7.42
N SER A 31 -5.27 -8.44 -6.38
CA SER A 31 -4.09 -8.91 -5.66
C SER A 31 -4.44 -10.18 -4.91
N LYS A 32 -3.84 -11.30 -5.34
CA LYS A 32 -4.07 -12.62 -4.74
C LYS A 32 -3.37 -12.81 -3.39
N SER A 33 -2.68 -11.81 -2.86
CA SER A 33 -1.85 -11.97 -1.65
C SER A 33 -1.74 -10.67 -0.85
N ARG A 34 -2.85 -10.22 -0.27
CA ARG A 34 -2.80 -9.22 0.80
C ARG A 34 -2.21 -9.86 2.06
N LYS A 35 -1.16 -9.25 2.61
CA LYS A 35 -0.49 -9.69 3.84
C LYS A 35 -0.81 -8.70 4.96
N GLN A 36 -1.30 -9.18 6.10
CA GLN A 36 -1.47 -8.32 7.26
C GLN A 36 -0.09 -7.96 7.84
N ILE A 37 0.23 -6.67 7.87
CA ILE A 37 1.52 -6.15 8.33
C ILE A 37 1.45 -5.39 9.67
N ALA A 38 0.26 -5.00 10.11
CA ALA A 38 0.06 -4.45 11.44
C ALA A 38 -1.38 -4.65 11.88
N ASN A 39 -1.59 -4.88 13.18
CA ASN A 39 -2.90 -4.88 13.80
C ASN A 39 -2.77 -4.38 15.25
N ASN A 40 -3.54 -3.37 15.63
CA ASN A 40 -3.56 -2.82 17.00
C ASN A 40 -4.93 -2.98 17.70
N GLY A 41 -5.78 -3.87 17.20
CA GLY A 41 -7.15 -4.12 17.64
C GLY A 41 -8.18 -3.10 17.12
N LYS A 42 -7.74 -1.92 16.65
CA LYS A 42 -8.60 -0.91 16.03
C LYS A 42 -8.38 -0.76 14.54
N ASN A 43 -7.13 -0.92 14.10
CA ASN A 43 -6.71 -0.80 12.73
C ASN A 43 -5.88 -2.03 12.34
N THR A 44 -6.15 -2.53 11.14
CA THR A 44 -5.50 -3.62 10.45
C THR A 44 -4.93 -3.07 9.15
N PHE A 45 -3.62 -3.18 8.99
CA PHE A 45 -2.93 -2.72 7.79
C PHE A 45 -2.55 -3.92 6.93
N LEU A 46 -2.95 -3.87 5.66
CA LEU A 46 -2.72 -4.90 4.67
C LEU A 46 -1.72 -4.38 3.63
N PHE A 47 -0.60 -5.06 3.46
CA PHE A 47 0.31 -4.86 2.35
C PHE A 47 -0.17 -5.66 1.15
N ASP A 48 -0.20 -5.01 -0.01
CA ASP A 48 -0.51 -5.60 -1.29
C ASP A 48 0.79 -5.72 -2.10
N ASP A 49 0.98 -6.85 -2.80
CA ASP A 49 2.19 -7.12 -3.60
C ASP A 49 2.40 -6.12 -4.76
N ASN A 50 1.41 -5.26 -5.06
CA ASN A 50 1.59 -4.11 -5.94
C ASN A 50 2.32 -2.90 -5.29
N GLY A 51 2.77 -3.04 -4.04
CA GLY A 51 3.50 -2.01 -3.31
C GLY A 51 2.60 -0.93 -2.70
N THR A 52 1.41 -1.32 -2.23
CA THR A 52 0.47 -0.43 -1.53
C THR A 52 0.16 -0.97 -0.14
N ILE A 53 -0.21 -0.08 0.78
CA ILE A 53 -0.64 -0.43 2.14
C ILE A 53 -2.04 0.11 2.38
N MET A 54 -2.99 -0.74 2.74
CA MET A 54 -4.39 -0.38 3.02
C MET A 54 -4.68 -0.50 4.51
N CYS A 55 -5.28 0.53 5.11
CA CYS A 55 -5.97 0.44 6.39
C CYS A 55 -7.38 -0.10 6.16
N LEU A 56 -7.66 -1.31 6.64
CA LEU A 56 -8.88 -2.04 6.33
C LEU A 56 -10.13 -1.34 6.91
N GLU A 57 -10.06 -0.92 8.16
CA GLU A 57 -11.18 -0.35 8.92
C GLU A 57 -11.54 1.05 8.42
N ALA A 58 -10.53 1.83 7.99
CA ALA A 58 -10.76 3.14 7.38
C ALA A 58 -11.16 3.04 5.91
N ALA A 59 -10.99 1.88 5.27
CA ALA A 59 -11.10 1.70 3.81
C ALA A 59 -10.24 2.70 3.01
N ARG A 60 -9.03 3.01 3.51
CA ARG A 60 -8.12 4.02 2.96
C ARG A 60 -6.70 3.50 2.86
N TYR A 61 -5.88 4.15 2.05
CA TYR A 61 -4.49 3.75 1.80
C TYR A 61 -3.53 4.60 2.62
N VAL A 62 -2.48 3.98 3.11
CA VAL A 62 -1.35 4.69 3.70
C VAL A 62 -0.56 5.38 2.58
N GLY A 63 -0.18 6.63 2.81
CA GLY A 63 0.70 7.37 1.93
C GLY A 63 1.29 8.59 2.63
N PHE A 64 1.86 9.49 1.84
CA PHE A 64 2.40 10.75 2.34
C PHE A 64 1.72 11.92 1.64
N SER A 65 1.38 12.97 2.40
CA SER A 65 0.88 14.23 1.86
C SER A 65 1.95 14.93 1.01
N GLU A 66 1.57 16.00 0.30
CA GLU A 66 2.53 16.86 -0.42
C GLU A 66 3.61 17.45 0.51
N SER A 67 3.27 17.64 1.79
CA SER A 67 4.21 18.09 2.83
C SER A 67 5.10 16.97 3.39
N GLY A 68 4.94 15.73 2.92
CA GLY A 68 5.73 14.57 3.35
C GLY A 68 5.27 13.96 4.67
N VAL A 69 4.05 14.27 5.15
CA VAL A 69 3.48 13.73 6.39
C VAL A 69 2.70 12.46 6.10
N PHE A 70 2.86 11.44 6.94
CA PHE A 70 2.12 10.18 6.85
C PHE A 70 0.63 10.42 7.05
N VAL A 71 -0.18 10.01 6.08
CA VAL A 71 -1.63 10.21 6.06
C VAL A 71 -2.37 9.02 5.47
N LEU A 72 -3.68 8.98 5.69
CA LEU A 72 -4.58 8.09 4.97
C LEU A 72 -5.17 8.82 3.75
N LEU A 73 -5.12 8.17 2.59
CA LEU A 73 -5.55 8.66 1.29
C LEU A 73 -6.70 7.82 0.76
N ASP A 74 -7.54 8.43 -0.07
CA ASP A 74 -8.69 7.75 -0.68
C ASP A 74 -8.29 6.88 -1.89
N PHE A 75 -7.07 7.08 -2.40
CA PHE A 75 -6.52 6.36 -3.56
C PHE A 75 -5.25 5.61 -3.19
N PRO A 76 -4.93 4.50 -3.88
CA PRO A 76 -3.71 3.74 -3.62
C PRO A 76 -2.45 4.59 -3.80
N TYR A 77 -1.56 4.51 -2.80
CA TYR A 77 -0.23 5.13 -2.84
C TYR A 77 0.81 4.03 -3.04
N PHE A 78 1.52 4.09 -4.15
CA PHE A 78 2.44 3.06 -4.61
C PHE A 78 3.88 3.34 -4.19
N GLY A 79 4.73 2.32 -4.31
CA GLY A 79 6.17 2.41 -4.09
C GLY A 79 6.62 1.85 -2.74
N PHE A 80 5.72 1.31 -1.93
CA PHE A 80 6.10 0.60 -0.72
C PHE A 80 6.72 -0.75 -1.05
N ASP A 81 7.74 -1.13 -0.28
CA ASP A 81 8.36 -2.45 -0.35
C ASP A 81 8.63 -3.00 1.06
N LEU A 82 8.71 -4.32 1.17
CA LEU A 82 9.02 -5.06 2.39
C LEU A 82 10.30 -5.88 2.18
N THR A 83 11.40 -5.39 2.72
CA THR A 83 12.70 -6.09 2.62
C THR A 83 12.97 -6.87 3.91
N LEU A 84 13.31 -8.16 3.79
CA LEU A 84 13.72 -8.96 4.95
C LEU A 84 14.99 -8.35 5.57
N ILE A 85 14.96 -8.07 6.87
CA ILE A 85 16.12 -7.54 7.59
C ILE A 85 17.21 -8.62 7.65
N GLU A 86 18.44 -8.26 7.30
CA GLU A 86 19.58 -9.18 7.34
C GLU A 86 19.73 -9.84 8.72
N GLY A 87 19.92 -11.16 8.72
CA GLY A 87 20.01 -11.96 9.94
C GLY A 87 18.67 -12.21 10.65
N SER A 88 17.55 -11.75 10.10
CA SER A 88 16.22 -12.08 10.59
C SER A 88 15.51 -13.11 9.73
N MET A 89 14.67 -13.94 10.35
CA MET A 89 13.79 -14.89 9.65
C MET A 89 12.36 -14.37 9.50
N SER A 90 12.00 -13.30 10.21
CA SER A 90 10.61 -12.83 10.30
C SER A 90 10.44 -11.32 10.35
N LYS A 91 11.52 -10.54 10.45
CA LYS A 91 11.44 -9.09 10.48
C LYS A 91 11.68 -8.50 9.09
N TYR A 92 10.78 -7.62 8.70
CA TYR A 92 10.84 -6.90 7.43
C TYR A 92 10.94 -5.41 7.71
N GLU A 93 11.77 -4.70 6.97
CA GLU A 93 11.85 -3.25 6.95
C GLU A 93 10.96 -2.73 5.82
N VAL A 94 10.15 -1.72 6.13
CA VAL A 94 9.35 -1.02 5.14
C VAL A 94 10.21 0.06 4.49
N SER A 95 10.20 0.13 3.17
CA SER A 95 10.78 1.24 2.40
C SER A 95 9.75 1.87 1.47
N LEU A 96 9.96 3.13 1.10
CA LEU A 96 9.21 3.83 0.06
C LEU A 96 10.18 4.24 -1.04
N ASN A 97 9.94 3.77 -2.27
CA ASN A 97 10.80 4.05 -3.43
C ASN A 97 12.30 3.75 -3.19
N GLY A 98 12.58 2.73 -2.36
CA GLY A 98 13.94 2.33 -1.97
C GLY A 98 14.48 2.99 -0.69
N ASP A 99 13.84 4.05 -0.19
CA ASP A 99 14.25 4.71 1.05
C ASP A 99 13.54 4.11 2.28
N SER A 100 14.30 3.65 3.28
CA SER A 100 13.76 3.10 4.53
C SER A 100 13.90 4.03 5.74
N LEU A 101 14.43 5.23 5.52
CA LEU A 101 14.61 6.23 6.56
C LEU A 101 13.41 7.17 6.62
N PHE A 102 12.68 7.10 7.72
CA PHE A 102 11.59 8.02 8.06
C PHE A 102 11.98 8.88 9.26
N TYR A 103 11.12 9.81 9.63
CA TYR A 103 11.30 10.65 10.80
C TYR A 103 10.08 10.62 11.69
N LEU A 104 10.29 10.29 12.97
CA LEU A 104 9.28 10.42 14.01
C LEU A 104 9.38 11.81 14.64
N CYS A 105 8.31 12.58 14.52
CA CYS A 105 8.19 13.92 15.05
C CYS A 105 7.81 13.91 16.54
N SER A 106 7.94 15.05 17.23
CA SER A 106 7.59 15.16 18.66
C SER A 106 6.10 14.95 18.94
N ASP A 107 5.24 15.25 17.96
CA ASP A 107 3.79 15.01 18.00
C ASP A 107 3.41 13.58 17.60
N GLN A 108 4.40 12.68 17.48
CA GLN A 108 4.25 11.28 17.06
C GLN A 108 3.79 11.09 15.60
N THR A 109 3.78 12.14 14.79
CA THR A 109 3.60 11.99 13.34
C THR A 109 4.86 11.43 12.69
N ILE A 110 4.68 10.73 11.56
CA ILE A 110 5.77 10.19 10.76
C ILE A 110 5.91 11.05 9.50
N CYS A 111 7.13 11.44 9.16
CA CYS A 111 7.43 12.24 7.97
C CYS A 111 8.54 11.61 7.12
N LEU A 112 8.58 11.93 5.82
CA LEU A 112 9.67 11.55 4.92
C LEU A 112 10.94 12.35 5.16
N ASP A 113 10.82 13.57 5.69
CA ASP A 113 11.95 14.46 5.94
C ASP A 113 11.97 15.02 7.36
N LYS A 114 13.05 15.73 7.70
CA LYS A 114 13.31 16.30 9.03
C LYS A 114 12.56 17.61 9.30
N ARG A 115 11.51 17.95 8.55
CA ARG A 115 10.90 19.31 8.64
C ARG A 115 10.04 19.56 9.88
N CYS A 116 9.77 18.53 10.70
CA CYS A 116 8.98 18.67 11.92
C CYS A 116 9.84 18.87 13.18
N SER A 117 9.24 19.50 14.20
CA SER A 117 9.92 19.76 15.48
C SER A 117 10.32 18.46 16.19
N GLY A 118 11.59 18.37 16.58
CA GLY A 118 12.15 17.21 17.27
C GLY A 118 12.19 15.93 16.45
N ALA A 119 12.21 16.03 15.12
CA ALA A 119 12.34 14.91 14.20
C ALA A 119 13.52 13.99 14.57
N ARG A 120 13.24 12.70 14.76
CA ARG A 120 14.25 11.66 14.99
C ARG A 120 14.17 10.63 13.87
N ALA A 121 15.33 10.22 13.37
CA ALA A 121 15.42 9.12 12.41
C ALA A 121 14.73 7.87 12.95
N ALA A 122 13.88 7.26 12.15
CA ALA A 122 13.10 6.09 12.49
C ALA A 122 13.02 5.14 11.29
N ARG A 123 12.87 3.85 11.58
CA ARG A 123 12.63 2.78 10.60
C ARG A 123 11.33 2.09 11.00
N ILE A 124 10.51 1.77 10.00
CA ILE A 124 9.28 1.02 10.22
C ILE A 124 9.59 -0.45 9.98
N THR A 125 9.31 -1.29 10.97
CA THR A 125 9.54 -2.74 10.87
C THR A 125 8.26 -3.50 11.14
N TYR A 126 8.07 -4.58 10.39
CA TYR A 126 6.98 -5.54 10.54
C TYR A 126 7.56 -6.89 10.95
N VAL A 127 6.89 -7.59 11.86
CA VAL A 127 7.23 -8.96 12.25
C VAL A 127 6.12 -9.89 11.80
N LYS A 128 6.48 -10.85 10.94
CA LYS A 128 5.59 -11.90 10.45
C LYS A 128 5.27 -12.94 11.52
#